data_AF-A0A1C7NRD8-F1
#
_entry.id   AF-A0A1C7NRD8-F1
#
_cell.length_a   1.000
_cell.length_b   1.000
_cell.length_c   1.000
_cell.angle_alpha   90.00
_cell.angle_beta   90.00
_cell.angle_gamma   90.00
#
_symmetry.space_group_name_H-M   'P 1'
#
loop_
_entity.id
_entity.type
_entity.pdbx_description
1 polymer ?
#
loop_
_entity_poly.entity_id
_entity_poly.type
_entity_poly.pdbx_seq_one_letter_code
_entity_poly.pdbx_strand_id
1 'polypeptide(L)'
;MSNNLPTTRSTSTWVYGAVAFSLLALGTGTAYYLVEDDRRVKRRKAGRRAERETVRVLNQYKEEAEKIASDMESVESTIEDTHCDDKTFKKKEYTLAQSNELLLQLMEKMDAIRPLTAIIGTEAEPNAFERDLVANIKSKKRTVIEYIEGLFRRLDTANSKAKKEAERREKLAEEKAKLEKEEAERIAKEEAERLAKEEQERVAREEQERIAREEQVRLAKEEQEKVAQEEALRRKEEEEQRLVQEALVEEMKKEVQKREDAGKTDQEEIVIKEEPIQEQASAIEEALTNSEAAAIKESIVSEVAIADEEQAPTVTAVSVDEQSNKDAEKQAIAQEEAILAAMKEAEKEDMQTQ
;
A
#
# COMPACT_ATOMS: atom_id res chain seq x y z
N MET A 1 -60.83 -22.63 136.39
CA MET A 1 -61.69 -22.92 135.23
C MET A 1 -61.19 -22.10 134.05
N SER A 2 -60.51 -22.77 133.13
CA SER A 2 -59.88 -22.23 131.93
C SER A 2 -60.93 -21.79 130.91
N ASN A 3 -60.74 -20.64 130.26
CA ASN A 3 -61.42 -20.32 129.00
C ASN A 3 -60.40 -19.74 128.01
N ASN A 4 -60.22 -20.50 126.92
CA ASN A 4 -59.27 -20.30 125.84
C ASN A 4 -59.71 -19.17 124.90
N LEU A 5 -58.75 -18.36 124.44
CA LEU A 5 -58.90 -17.46 123.29
C LEU A 5 -58.86 -18.26 121.98
N PRO A 6 -59.71 -17.95 120.98
CA PRO A 6 -59.54 -18.47 119.63
C PRO A 6 -58.63 -17.54 118.80
N THR A 7 -57.40 -17.98 118.53
CA THR A 7 -56.52 -17.37 117.52
C THR A 7 -56.87 -17.91 116.13
N THR A 8 -57.72 -17.20 115.38
CA THR A 8 -58.02 -17.47 113.96
C THR A 8 -57.57 -16.31 113.07
N ARG A 9 -56.25 -16.08 113.00
CA ARG A 9 -55.64 -15.12 112.05
C ARG A 9 -54.31 -15.67 111.56
N SER A 10 -54.30 -16.42 110.45
CA SER A 10 -53.08 -16.62 109.64
C SER A 10 -53.36 -17.32 108.30
N THR A 11 -54.30 -18.28 108.23
CA THR A 11 -54.41 -19.15 107.04
C THR A 11 -54.99 -18.46 105.81
N SER A 12 -55.92 -17.52 105.96
CA SER A 12 -56.59 -16.85 104.83
C SER A 12 -55.65 -15.89 104.07
N THR A 13 -54.78 -15.15 104.75
CA THR A 13 -53.84 -14.20 104.11
C THR A 13 -52.76 -14.93 103.30
N TRP A 14 -52.34 -16.12 103.75
CA TRP A 14 -51.40 -16.97 103.00
C TRP A 14 -52.04 -17.57 101.74
N VAL A 15 -53.32 -17.94 101.79
CA VAL A 15 -54.04 -18.45 100.60
C VAL A 15 -54.22 -17.35 99.56
N TYR A 16 -54.64 -16.13 99.95
CA TYR A 16 -54.74 -15.01 99.01
C TYR A 16 -53.38 -14.59 98.44
N GLY A 17 -52.31 -14.62 99.26
CA GLY A 17 -50.94 -14.37 98.80
C GLY A 17 -50.48 -15.40 97.76
N ALA A 18 -50.77 -16.68 97.97
CA ALA A 18 -50.42 -17.76 97.05
C ALA A 18 -51.20 -17.68 95.72
N VAL A 19 -52.50 -17.32 95.76
CA VAL A 19 -53.33 -17.11 94.56
C VAL A 19 -52.85 -15.89 93.78
N ALA A 20 -52.57 -14.77 94.45
CA ALA A 20 -52.06 -13.56 93.81
C ALA A 20 -50.70 -13.80 93.13
N PHE A 21 -49.79 -14.53 93.77
CA PHE A 21 -48.50 -14.89 93.20
C PHE A 21 -48.64 -15.82 91.98
N SER A 22 -49.56 -16.78 92.06
CA SER A 22 -49.84 -17.71 90.94
C SER A 22 -50.42 -16.96 89.73
N LEU A 23 -51.34 -16.01 89.93
CA LEU A 23 -51.88 -15.18 88.86
C LEU A 23 -50.82 -14.26 88.25
N LEU A 24 -49.91 -13.72 89.06
CA LEU A 24 -48.82 -12.87 88.58
C LEU A 24 -47.78 -13.70 87.80
N ALA A 25 -47.45 -14.90 88.25
CA ALA A 25 -46.58 -15.83 87.53
C ALA A 25 -47.18 -16.26 86.18
N LEU A 26 -48.48 -16.58 86.14
CA LEU A 26 -49.18 -16.91 84.89
C LEU A 26 -49.29 -15.70 83.94
N GLY A 27 -49.57 -14.50 84.47
CA GLY A 27 -49.63 -13.26 83.69
C GLY A 27 -48.27 -12.87 83.09
N THR A 28 -47.19 -12.97 83.87
CA THR A 28 -45.82 -12.71 83.39
C THR A 28 -45.35 -13.77 82.38
N GLY A 29 -45.65 -15.05 82.60
CA GLY A 29 -45.35 -16.12 81.65
C GLY A 29 -46.07 -15.92 80.30
N THR A 30 -47.37 -15.62 80.32
CA THR A 30 -48.13 -15.35 79.08
C THR A 30 -47.64 -14.10 78.35
N ALA A 31 -47.31 -13.02 79.07
CA ALA A 31 -46.69 -11.84 78.48
C ALA A 31 -45.29 -12.14 77.87
N TYR A 32 -44.47 -12.95 78.56
CA TYR A 32 -43.18 -13.39 78.05
C TYR A 32 -43.31 -14.20 76.75
N TYR A 33 -44.25 -15.16 76.71
CA TYR A 33 -44.52 -15.94 75.49
C TYR A 33 -44.98 -15.07 74.31
N LEU A 34 -45.83 -14.06 74.55
CA LEU A 34 -46.28 -13.12 73.51
C LEU A 34 -45.12 -12.27 72.97
N VAL A 35 -44.23 -11.79 73.85
CA VAL A 35 -43.04 -11.02 73.45
C VAL A 35 -42.05 -11.88 72.66
N GLU A 36 -41.86 -13.15 73.04
CA GLU A 36 -40.99 -14.10 72.34
C GLU A 36 -41.53 -14.43 70.94
N ASP A 37 -42.85 -14.61 70.78
CA ASP A 37 -43.45 -14.92 69.49
C ASP A 37 -43.40 -13.72 68.53
N ASP A 38 -43.64 -12.50 69.03
CA ASP A 38 -43.46 -11.28 68.24
C ASP A 38 -42.00 -11.11 67.79
N ARG A 39 -41.01 -11.40 68.66
CA ARG A 39 -39.57 -11.42 68.28
C ARG A 39 -39.28 -12.45 67.18
N ARG A 40 -39.85 -13.66 67.25
CA ARG A 40 -39.71 -14.70 66.22
C ARG A 40 -40.30 -14.26 64.88
N VAL A 41 -41.49 -13.66 64.90
CA VAL A 41 -42.14 -13.15 63.69
C VAL A 41 -41.33 -12.00 63.07
N LYS A 42 -40.84 -11.07 63.89
CA LYS A 42 -39.97 -9.97 63.45
C LYS A 42 -38.68 -10.50 62.82
N ARG A 43 -38.02 -11.47 63.46
CA ARG A 43 -36.81 -12.12 62.94
C ARG A 43 -37.06 -12.82 61.60
N ARG A 44 -38.16 -13.57 61.45
CA ARG A 44 -38.55 -14.20 60.18
C ARG A 44 -38.82 -13.17 59.08
N LYS A 45 -39.54 -12.08 59.40
CA LYS A 45 -39.83 -11.00 58.44
C LYS A 45 -38.54 -10.28 58.02
N ALA A 46 -37.63 -10.03 58.95
CA ALA A 46 -36.32 -9.43 58.68
C ALA A 46 -35.48 -10.35 57.77
N GLY A 47 -35.35 -11.64 58.10
CA GLY A 47 -34.65 -12.62 57.27
C GLY A 47 -35.20 -12.70 55.84
N ARG A 48 -36.53 -12.73 55.67
CA ARG A 48 -37.16 -12.71 54.33
C ARG A 48 -36.98 -11.38 53.58
N ARG A 49 -36.76 -10.27 54.27
CA ARG A 49 -36.46 -8.99 53.61
C ARG A 49 -35.02 -8.99 53.12
N ALA A 50 -34.08 -9.37 53.98
CA ALA A 50 -32.67 -9.51 53.64
C ALA A 50 -32.43 -10.55 52.52
N GLU A 51 -33.15 -11.69 52.53
CA GLU A 51 -33.11 -12.66 51.44
C GLU A 51 -33.60 -12.04 50.13
N ARG A 52 -34.74 -11.34 50.14
CA ARG A 52 -35.23 -10.70 48.92
C ARG A 52 -34.28 -9.63 48.41
N GLU A 53 -33.65 -8.88 49.29
CA GLU A 53 -32.66 -7.86 48.90
C GLU A 53 -31.40 -8.48 48.29
N THR A 54 -30.82 -9.51 48.93
CA THR A 54 -29.67 -10.23 48.38
C THR A 54 -29.98 -10.93 47.07
N VAL A 55 -31.15 -11.54 46.94
CA VAL A 55 -31.60 -12.17 45.69
C VAL A 55 -31.83 -11.13 44.59
N ARG A 56 -32.32 -9.93 44.90
CA ARG A 56 -32.43 -8.84 43.91
C ARG A 56 -31.06 -8.43 43.40
N VAL A 57 -30.07 -8.28 44.28
CA VAL A 57 -28.69 -7.97 43.89
C VAL A 57 -28.11 -9.08 43.00
N LEU A 58 -28.34 -10.35 43.34
CA LEU A 58 -27.91 -11.48 42.49
C LEU A 58 -28.57 -11.45 41.10
N ASN A 59 -29.86 -11.12 41.02
CA ASN A 59 -30.54 -10.98 39.73
C ASN A 59 -29.99 -9.79 38.93
N GLN A 60 -29.69 -8.67 39.59
CA GLN A 60 -29.05 -7.52 38.94
C GLN A 60 -27.68 -7.92 38.36
N TYR A 61 -26.86 -8.66 39.10
CA TYR A 61 -25.56 -9.13 38.59
C TYR A 61 -25.72 -10.13 37.43
N LYS A 62 -26.78 -10.95 37.43
CA LYS A 62 -27.13 -11.80 36.30
C LYS A 62 -27.50 -10.96 35.07
N GLU A 63 -28.30 -9.92 35.23
CA GLU A 63 -28.65 -9.00 34.13
C GLU A 63 -27.43 -8.24 33.60
N GLU A 64 -26.51 -7.82 34.48
CA GLU A 64 -25.22 -7.24 34.09
C GLU A 64 -24.39 -8.25 33.27
N ALA A 65 -24.32 -9.52 33.70
CA ALA A 65 -23.65 -10.59 32.96
C ALA A 65 -24.30 -10.87 31.60
N GLU A 66 -25.63 -10.82 31.50
CA GLU A 66 -26.36 -11.01 30.24
C GLU A 66 -26.10 -9.86 29.25
N LYS A 67 -25.95 -8.62 29.72
CA LYS A 67 -25.53 -7.49 28.87
C LYS A 67 -24.13 -7.70 28.30
N ILE A 68 -23.18 -8.10 29.15
CA ILE A 68 -21.83 -8.43 28.71
C ILE A 68 -21.86 -9.57 27.68
N ALA A 69 -22.70 -10.58 27.89
CA ALA A 69 -22.86 -11.68 26.94
C ALA A 69 -23.37 -11.21 25.57
N SER A 70 -24.31 -10.23 25.54
CA SER A 70 -24.79 -9.61 24.31
C SER A 70 -23.69 -8.82 23.59
N ASP A 71 -22.88 -8.06 24.32
CA ASP A 71 -21.75 -7.32 23.74
C ASP A 71 -20.73 -8.29 23.12
N MET A 72 -20.42 -9.39 23.81
CA MET A 72 -19.54 -10.45 23.31
C MET A 72 -20.09 -11.11 22.05
N GLU A 73 -21.39 -11.43 22.00
CA GLU A 73 -22.02 -12.06 20.84
C GLU A 73 -21.97 -11.19 19.58
N SER A 74 -22.13 -9.88 19.73
CA SER A 74 -22.00 -8.92 18.62
C SER A 74 -20.60 -8.93 18.00
N VAL A 75 -19.57 -9.16 18.83
CA VAL A 75 -18.20 -9.26 18.36
C VAL A 75 -17.94 -10.63 17.75
N GLU A 76 -18.27 -11.71 18.46
CA GLU A 76 -17.99 -13.10 18.05
C GLU A 76 -18.48 -13.46 16.65
N SER A 77 -19.66 -12.98 16.28
CA SER A 77 -20.24 -13.22 14.94
C SER A 77 -19.43 -12.56 13.81
N THR A 78 -18.59 -11.58 14.14
CA THR A 78 -17.87 -10.73 13.18
C THR A 78 -16.34 -10.78 13.34
N ILE A 79 -15.79 -11.60 14.25
CA ILE A 79 -14.33 -11.66 14.50
C ILE A 79 -13.57 -12.11 13.25
N GLU A 80 -14.11 -13.08 12.52
CA GLU A 80 -13.46 -13.70 11.36
C GLU A 80 -13.81 -13.00 10.03
N ASP A 81 -14.44 -11.82 10.10
CA ASP A 81 -14.79 -11.04 8.91
C ASP A 81 -13.52 -10.54 8.21
N THR A 82 -13.27 -11.13 7.04
CA THR A 82 -12.10 -10.82 6.19
C THR A 82 -12.10 -9.39 5.66
N HIS A 83 -13.26 -8.75 5.61
CA HIS A 83 -13.46 -7.39 5.07
C HIS A 83 -13.86 -6.37 6.16
N CYS A 84 -13.24 -6.42 7.34
CA CYS A 84 -13.38 -5.32 8.31
C CYS A 84 -12.12 -4.46 8.38
N ASP A 85 -12.30 -3.14 8.43
CA ASP A 85 -11.23 -2.16 8.56
C ASP A 85 -10.48 -2.29 9.90
N ASP A 86 -9.24 -1.80 9.94
CA ASP A 86 -8.37 -1.91 11.11
C ASP A 86 -8.98 -1.22 12.35
N LYS A 87 -9.70 -0.12 12.15
CA LYS A 87 -10.34 0.61 13.25
C LYS A 87 -11.51 -0.17 13.83
N THR A 88 -12.36 -0.76 13.00
CA THR A 88 -13.45 -1.64 13.47
C THR A 88 -12.92 -2.88 14.16
N PHE A 89 -11.83 -3.49 13.65
CA PHE A 89 -11.21 -4.63 14.31
C PHE A 89 -10.64 -4.27 15.69
N LYS A 90 -9.92 -3.15 15.82
CA LYS A 90 -9.46 -2.66 17.12
C LYS A 90 -10.60 -2.36 18.08
N LYS A 91 -11.74 -1.85 17.58
CA LYS A 91 -12.95 -1.66 18.39
C LYS A 91 -13.48 -3.00 18.92
N LYS A 92 -13.45 -4.06 18.11
CA LYS A 92 -13.83 -5.42 18.55
C LYS A 92 -12.90 -5.94 19.65
N GLU A 93 -11.59 -5.78 19.49
CA GLU A 93 -10.61 -6.15 20.54
C GLU A 93 -10.83 -5.38 21.84
N TYR A 94 -11.07 -4.06 21.73
CA TYR A 94 -11.40 -3.22 22.87
C TYR A 94 -12.66 -3.70 23.58
N THR A 95 -13.72 -4.04 22.84
CA THR A 95 -14.96 -4.58 23.42
C THR A 95 -14.68 -5.88 24.17
N LEU A 96 -13.93 -6.83 23.60
CA LEU A 96 -13.60 -8.08 24.29
C LEU A 96 -12.77 -7.85 25.56
N ALA A 97 -11.82 -6.91 25.53
CA ALA A 97 -11.03 -6.52 26.69
C ALA A 97 -11.91 -5.87 27.78
N GLN A 98 -12.83 -4.99 27.37
CA GLN A 98 -13.80 -4.36 28.27
C GLN A 98 -14.73 -5.40 28.90
N SER A 99 -15.24 -6.36 28.12
CA SER A 99 -16.04 -7.47 28.64
C SER A 99 -15.27 -8.29 29.68
N ASN A 100 -13.97 -8.55 29.46
CA ASN A 100 -13.13 -9.26 30.43
C ASN A 100 -13.08 -8.53 31.78
N GLU A 101 -12.82 -7.23 31.76
CA GLU A 101 -12.76 -6.41 32.97
C GLU A 101 -14.10 -6.42 33.71
N LEU A 102 -15.21 -6.26 33.00
CA LEU A 102 -16.54 -6.25 33.60
C LEU A 102 -16.91 -7.61 34.23
N LEU A 103 -16.54 -8.73 33.60
CA LEU A 103 -16.76 -10.06 34.18
C LEU A 103 -15.92 -10.26 35.46
N LEU A 104 -14.67 -9.78 35.48
CA LEU A 104 -13.82 -9.83 36.67
C LEU A 104 -14.41 -9.00 37.81
N GLN A 105 -14.88 -7.79 37.52
CA GLN A 105 -15.59 -6.95 38.50
C GLN A 105 -16.86 -7.63 39.02
N LEU A 106 -17.63 -8.32 38.17
CA LEU A 106 -18.80 -9.09 38.60
C LEU A 106 -18.41 -10.24 39.52
N MET A 107 -17.32 -10.95 39.24
CA MET A 107 -16.82 -12.00 40.13
C MET A 107 -16.42 -11.45 41.50
N GLU A 108 -15.73 -10.31 41.56
CA GLU A 108 -15.39 -9.64 42.81
C GLU A 108 -16.65 -9.24 43.60
N LYS A 109 -17.63 -8.63 42.92
CA LYS A 109 -18.93 -8.29 43.51
C LYS A 109 -19.69 -9.52 44.01
N MET A 110 -19.62 -10.63 43.28
CA MET A 110 -20.21 -11.91 43.69
C MET A 110 -19.54 -12.47 44.93
N ASP A 111 -18.21 -12.41 45.02
CA ASP A 111 -17.45 -12.86 46.20
C ASP A 111 -17.73 -12.02 47.44
N ALA A 112 -18.00 -10.71 47.27
CA ALA A 112 -18.42 -9.83 48.35
C ALA A 112 -19.77 -10.24 48.98
N ILE A 113 -20.66 -10.94 48.25
CA ILE A 113 -21.92 -11.44 48.81
C ILE A 113 -21.62 -12.57 49.79
N ARG A 114 -21.86 -12.30 51.08
CA ARG A 114 -21.78 -13.26 52.19
C ARG A 114 -23.18 -13.64 52.68
N PRO A 115 -23.78 -14.74 52.18
CA PRO A 115 -25.18 -15.07 52.47
C PRO A 115 -25.49 -15.22 53.96
N LEU A 116 -24.55 -15.75 54.74
CA LEU A 116 -24.70 -15.91 56.19
C LEU A 116 -24.75 -14.56 56.91
N THR A 117 -23.77 -13.69 56.64
CA THR A 117 -23.71 -12.35 57.23
C THR A 117 -24.91 -11.50 56.80
N ALA A 118 -25.38 -11.64 55.57
CA ALA A 118 -26.53 -10.88 55.08
C ALA A 118 -27.86 -11.23 55.77
N ILE A 119 -28.06 -12.50 56.17
CA ILE A 119 -29.31 -12.93 56.83
C ILE A 119 -29.26 -12.77 58.35
N ILE A 120 -28.10 -12.98 58.98
CA ILE A 120 -27.98 -13.18 60.43
C ILE A 120 -27.12 -12.11 61.11
N GLY A 121 -26.24 -11.42 60.37
CA GLY A 121 -25.21 -10.56 60.93
C GLY A 121 -23.99 -11.35 61.41
N THR A 122 -23.26 -10.81 62.39
CA THR A 122 -21.95 -11.34 62.84
C THR A 122 -21.99 -12.14 64.15
N GLU A 123 -23.07 -12.07 64.94
CA GLU A 123 -23.02 -12.45 66.37
C GLU A 123 -24.06 -13.50 66.82
N ALA A 124 -24.93 -14.00 65.93
CA ALA A 124 -26.02 -14.90 66.31
C ALA A 124 -25.95 -16.27 65.63
N GLU A 125 -26.33 -17.33 66.35
CA GLU A 125 -26.47 -18.65 65.76
C GLU A 125 -27.69 -18.72 64.80
N PRO A 126 -27.53 -19.35 63.62
CA PRO A 126 -28.61 -19.52 62.65
C PRO A 126 -29.70 -20.45 63.14
N ASN A 127 -30.96 -20.01 63.06
CA ASN A 127 -32.10 -20.91 63.21
C ASN A 127 -32.29 -21.78 61.95
N ALA A 128 -33.01 -22.90 62.05
CA ALA A 128 -33.27 -23.79 60.89
C ALA A 128 -33.84 -23.03 59.68
N PHE A 129 -34.82 -22.16 59.90
CA PHE A 129 -35.40 -21.31 58.87
C PHE A 129 -34.36 -20.40 58.18
N GLU A 130 -33.43 -19.80 58.94
CA GLU A 130 -32.40 -18.92 58.37
C GLU A 130 -31.34 -19.71 57.59
N ARG A 131 -31.03 -20.94 58.03
CA ARG A 131 -30.19 -21.86 57.27
C ARG A 131 -30.80 -22.17 55.90
N ASP A 132 -32.11 -22.36 55.83
CA ASP A 132 -32.81 -22.60 54.57
C ASP A 132 -32.72 -21.37 53.64
N LEU A 133 -32.90 -20.15 54.17
CA LEU A 133 -32.72 -18.92 53.40
C LEU A 133 -31.30 -18.78 52.87
N VAL A 134 -30.31 -19.02 53.73
CA VAL A 134 -28.88 -18.99 53.36
C VAL A 134 -28.56 -20.02 52.29
N ALA A 135 -29.13 -21.23 52.37
CA ALA A 135 -28.97 -22.27 51.36
C ALA A 135 -29.56 -21.86 50.01
N ASN A 136 -30.74 -21.24 50.01
CA ASN A 136 -31.37 -20.70 48.79
C ASN A 136 -30.53 -19.59 48.13
N ILE A 137 -29.98 -18.67 48.93
CA ILE A 137 -29.09 -17.62 48.40
C ILE A 137 -27.80 -18.24 47.84
N LYS A 138 -27.23 -19.24 48.53
CA LYS A 138 -26.03 -19.94 48.06
C LYS A 138 -26.26 -20.68 46.74
N SER A 139 -27.39 -21.36 46.57
CA SER A 139 -27.70 -22.06 45.31
C SER A 139 -27.85 -21.06 44.16
N LYS A 140 -28.57 -19.97 44.36
CA LYS A 140 -28.69 -18.89 43.36
C LYS A 140 -27.34 -18.24 43.05
N LYS A 141 -26.54 -17.93 44.08
CA LYS A 141 -25.19 -17.39 43.91
C LYS A 141 -24.34 -18.33 43.04
N ARG A 142 -24.37 -19.64 43.32
CA ARG A 142 -23.66 -20.64 42.52
C ARG A 142 -24.10 -20.62 41.07
N THR A 143 -25.40 -20.60 40.78
CA THR A 143 -25.88 -20.57 39.38
C THR A 143 -25.40 -19.35 38.60
N VAL A 144 -25.30 -18.19 39.26
CA VAL A 144 -24.78 -16.96 38.62
C VAL A 144 -23.27 -17.05 38.41
N ILE A 145 -22.52 -17.60 39.38
CA ILE A 145 -21.08 -17.84 39.22
C ILE A 145 -20.82 -18.80 38.06
N GLU A 146 -21.51 -19.94 38.00
CA GLU A 146 -21.36 -20.91 36.90
C GLU A 146 -21.67 -20.28 35.53
N TYR A 147 -22.66 -19.39 35.47
CA TYR A 147 -22.96 -18.63 34.26
C TYR A 147 -21.82 -17.69 33.86
N ILE A 148 -21.29 -16.89 34.80
CA ILE A 148 -20.15 -15.99 34.58
C ILE A 148 -18.89 -16.77 34.17
N GLU A 149 -18.60 -17.89 34.83
CA GLU A 149 -17.50 -18.79 34.45
C GLU A 149 -17.67 -19.35 33.03
N GLY A 150 -18.91 -19.64 32.62
CA GLY A 150 -19.24 -19.98 31.24
C GLY A 150 -18.91 -18.85 30.26
N LEU A 151 -19.23 -17.60 30.63
CA LEU A 151 -18.88 -16.42 29.82
C LEU A 151 -17.37 -16.24 29.71
N PHE A 152 -16.58 -16.46 30.77
CA PHE A 152 -15.11 -16.42 30.67
C PHE A 152 -14.57 -17.41 29.64
N ARG A 153 -15.06 -18.65 29.62
CA ARG A 153 -14.63 -19.65 28.62
C ARG A 153 -14.99 -19.23 27.19
N ARG A 154 -16.18 -18.65 27.02
CA ARG A 154 -16.64 -18.11 25.73
C ARG A 154 -15.72 -16.96 25.29
N LEU A 155 -15.38 -16.07 26.22
CA LEU A 155 -14.48 -14.95 26.00
C LEU A 155 -13.06 -15.39 25.65
N ASP A 156 -12.50 -16.39 26.34
CA ASP A 156 -11.18 -16.95 26.02
C ASP A 156 -11.14 -17.50 24.59
N THR A 157 -12.23 -18.16 24.18
CA THR A 157 -12.37 -18.67 22.80
C THR A 157 -12.40 -17.52 21.81
N ALA A 158 -13.22 -16.49 22.06
CA ALA A 158 -13.30 -15.29 21.22
C ALA A 158 -11.96 -14.55 21.13
N ASN A 159 -11.27 -14.36 22.26
CA ASN A 159 -9.94 -13.75 22.32
C ASN A 159 -8.90 -14.56 21.55
N SER A 160 -8.96 -15.89 21.62
CA SER A 160 -8.04 -16.74 20.86
C SER A 160 -8.25 -16.61 19.34
N LYS A 161 -9.49 -16.39 18.90
CA LYS A 161 -9.83 -16.13 17.49
C LYS A 161 -9.38 -14.73 17.07
N ALA A 162 -9.69 -13.71 17.86
CA ALA A 162 -9.28 -12.34 17.61
C ALA A 162 -7.75 -12.24 17.50
N LYS A 163 -7.01 -12.89 18.40
CA LYS A 163 -5.54 -12.93 18.34
C LYS A 163 -5.00 -13.57 17.07
N LYS A 164 -5.60 -14.68 16.62
CA LYS A 164 -5.20 -15.34 15.35
C LYS A 164 -5.46 -14.44 14.14
N GLU A 165 -6.59 -13.74 14.15
CA GLU A 165 -6.95 -12.84 13.06
C GLU A 165 -6.07 -11.58 13.06
N ALA A 166 -5.70 -11.05 14.23
CA ALA A 166 -4.72 -9.98 14.37
C ALA A 166 -3.36 -10.39 13.77
N GLU A 167 -2.87 -11.59 14.09
CA GLU A 167 -1.61 -12.11 13.55
C GLU A 167 -1.67 -12.29 12.02
N ARG A 168 -2.80 -12.74 11.47
CA ARG A 168 -3.00 -12.82 10.01
C ARG A 168 -2.95 -11.45 9.35
N ARG A 169 -3.62 -10.46 9.94
CA ARG A 169 -3.65 -9.08 9.44
C ARG A 169 -2.27 -8.45 9.45
N GLU A 170 -1.50 -8.68 10.51
CA GLU A 170 -0.12 -8.22 10.62
C GLU A 170 0.77 -8.84 9.52
N LYS A 171 0.67 -10.15 9.30
CA LYS A 171 1.40 -10.84 8.22
C LYS A 171 1.05 -10.30 6.84
N LEU A 172 -0.24 -10.09 6.56
CA LEU A 172 -0.69 -9.52 5.29
C LEU A 172 -0.21 -8.07 5.11
N ALA A 173 -0.18 -7.27 6.18
CA ALA A 173 0.37 -5.91 6.14
C ALA A 173 1.89 -5.92 5.89
N GLU A 174 2.63 -6.84 6.52
CA GLU A 174 4.06 -6.99 6.30
C GLU A 174 4.38 -7.44 4.87
N GLU A 175 3.62 -8.38 4.32
CA GLU A 175 3.78 -8.85 2.94
C GLU A 175 3.51 -7.73 1.93
N LYS A 176 2.42 -6.97 2.12
CA LYS A 176 2.13 -5.77 1.29
C LYS A 176 3.25 -4.75 1.37
N ALA A 177 3.74 -4.44 2.56
CA ALA A 177 4.83 -3.49 2.75
C ALA A 177 6.16 -3.97 2.14
N LYS A 178 6.41 -5.29 2.09
CA LYS A 178 7.56 -5.86 1.39
C LYS A 178 7.41 -5.72 -0.13
N LEU A 179 6.23 -6.03 -0.65
CA LEU A 179 5.94 -5.95 -2.08
C LEU A 179 6.03 -4.51 -2.60
N GLU A 180 5.48 -3.54 -1.85
CA GLU A 180 5.61 -2.12 -2.16
C GLU A 180 7.08 -1.65 -2.18
N LYS A 181 7.90 -2.12 -1.25
CA LYS A 181 9.35 -1.80 -1.23
C LYS A 181 10.10 -2.42 -2.39
N GLU A 182 9.81 -3.68 -2.71
CA GLU A 182 10.44 -4.39 -3.82
C GLU A 182 10.07 -3.76 -5.16
N GLU A 183 8.80 -3.38 -5.33
CA GLU A 183 8.32 -2.70 -6.53
C GLU A 183 8.94 -1.31 -6.66
N ALA A 184 9.02 -0.53 -5.57
CA ALA A 184 9.70 0.76 -5.57
C ALA A 184 11.20 0.64 -5.90
N GLU A 185 11.88 -0.38 -5.38
CA GLU A 185 13.29 -0.64 -5.68
C GLU A 185 13.49 -1.06 -7.14
N ARG A 186 12.60 -1.90 -7.69
CA ARG A 186 12.63 -2.31 -9.10
C ARG A 186 12.45 -1.11 -10.01
N ILE A 187 11.44 -0.27 -9.75
CA ILE A 187 11.18 0.95 -10.52
C ILE A 187 12.40 1.89 -10.47
N ALA A 188 12.98 2.09 -9.29
CA ALA A 188 14.16 2.95 -9.14
C ALA A 188 15.39 2.43 -9.91
N LYS A 189 15.61 1.10 -9.93
CA LYS A 189 16.71 0.49 -10.72
C LYS A 189 16.47 0.61 -12.21
N GLU A 190 15.26 0.33 -12.67
CA GLU A 190 14.90 0.40 -14.09
C GLU A 190 15.01 1.85 -14.61
N GLU A 191 14.56 2.82 -13.83
CA GLU A 191 14.68 4.23 -14.19
C GLU A 191 16.14 4.71 -14.21
N ALA A 192 16.96 4.28 -13.25
CA ALA A 192 18.39 4.59 -13.24
C ALA A 192 19.13 3.97 -14.44
N GLU A 193 18.79 2.73 -14.82
CA GLU A 193 19.38 2.08 -15.99
C GLU A 193 18.95 2.74 -17.30
N ARG A 194 17.68 3.14 -17.41
CA ARG A 194 17.16 3.88 -18.57
C ARG A 194 17.88 5.23 -18.72
N LEU A 195 18.02 5.99 -17.64
CA LEU A 195 18.73 7.26 -17.63
C LEU A 195 20.21 7.09 -18.01
N ALA A 196 20.88 6.06 -17.51
CA ALA A 196 22.28 5.78 -17.86
C ALA A 196 22.45 5.44 -19.35
N LYS A 197 21.53 4.65 -19.93
CA LYS A 197 21.54 4.34 -21.37
C LYS A 197 21.27 5.58 -22.22
N GLU A 198 20.27 6.38 -21.84
CA GLU A 198 19.92 7.61 -22.55
C GLU A 198 21.06 8.64 -22.51
N GLU A 199 21.73 8.78 -21.37
CA GLU A 199 22.89 9.67 -21.23
C GLU A 199 24.09 9.18 -22.06
N GLN A 200 24.37 7.86 -22.06
CA GLN A 200 25.41 7.30 -22.92
C GLN A 200 25.11 7.51 -24.41
N GLU A 201 23.86 7.34 -24.83
CA GLU A 201 23.45 7.57 -26.22
C GLU A 201 23.54 9.06 -26.59
N ARG A 202 23.14 9.96 -25.69
CA ARG A 202 23.27 11.41 -25.90
C ARG A 202 24.73 11.82 -26.06
N VAL A 203 25.60 11.35 -25.16
CA VAL A 203 27.04 11.64 -25.22
C VAL A 203 27.65 11.11 -26.52
N ALA A 204 27.30 9.88 -26.94
CA ALA A 204 27.79 9.31 -28.19
C ALA A 204 27.35 10.11 -29.42
N ARG A 205 26.09 10.57 -29.46
CA ARG A 205 25.58 11.42 -30.55
C ARG A 205 26.26 12.78 -30.57
N GLU A 206 26.41 13.44 -29.42
CA GLU A 206 27.08 14.74 -29.32
C GLU A 206 28.56 14.65 -29.74
N GLU A 207 29.26 13.58 -29.39
CA GLU A 207 30.66 13.39 -29.78
C GLU A 207 30.81 13.11 -31.27
N GLN A 208 29.94 12.29 -31.87
CA GLN A 208 29.92 12.09 -33.33
C GLN A 208 29.63 13.39 -34.08
N GLU A 209 28.69 14.19 -33.60
CA GLU A 209 28.37 15.47 -34.22
C GLU A 209 29.52 16.48 -34.09
N ARG A 210 30.22 16.51 -32.95
CA ARG A 210 31.42 17.34 -32.77
C ARG A 210 32.52 16.93 -33.74
N ILE A 211 32.82 15.63 -33.85
CA ILE A 211 33.84 15.10 -34.77
C ILE A 211 33.49 15.46 -36.22
N ALA A 212 32.24 15.26 -36.64
CA ALA A 212 31.79 15.59 -37.99
C ALA A 212 31.94 17.10 -38.30
N ARG A 213 31.60 17.97 -37.36
CA ARG A 213 31.78 19.44 -37.51
C ARG A 213 33.26 19.82 -37.56
N GLU A 214 34.09 19.27 -36.68
CA GLU A 214 35.53 19.54 -36.67
C GLU A 214 36.21 19.08 -37.97
N GLU A 215 35.82 17.92 -38.49
CA GLU A 215 36.36 17.39 -39.74
C GLU A 215 35.93 18.21 -40.96
N GLN A 216 34.67 18.65 -41.04
CA GLN A 216 34.21 19.58 -42.07
C GLN A 216 34.98 20.91 -42.03
N VAL A 217 35.23 21.47 -40.84
CA VAL A 217 36.02 22.70 -40.70
C VAL A 217 37.47 22.49 -41.11
N ARG A 218 38.07 21.34 -40.77
CA ARG A 218 39.44 21.01 -41.18
C ARG A 218 39.54 20.88 -42.70
N LEU A 219 38.62 20.14 -43.32
CA LEU A 219 38.56 19.96 -44.77
C LEU A 219 38.37 21.30 -45.48
N ALA A 220 37.45 22.15 -45.03
CA ALA A 220 37.23 23.47 -45.62
C ALA A 220 38.48 24.37 -45.53
N LYS A 221 39.24 24.31 -44.42
CA LYS A 221 40.50 25.04 -44.28
C LYS A 221 41.59 24.50 -45.19
N GLU A 222 41.73 23.17 -45.27
CA GLU A 222 42.73 22.52 -46.11
C GLU A 222 42.47 22.76 -47.60
N GLU A 223 41.19 22.75 -48.01
CA GLU A 223 40.77 23.08 -49.37
C GLU A 223 41.02 24.56 -49.70
N GLN A 224 40.69 25.50 -48.79
CA GLN A 224 41.03 26.91 -48.96
C GLN A 224 42.54 27.14 -49.06
N GLU A 225 43.35 26.41 -48.27
CA GLU A 225 44.81 26.52 -48.32
C GLU A 225 45.38 25.95 -49.63
N LYS A 226 44.86 24.81 -50.11
CA LYS A 226 45.22 24.24 -51.42
C LYS A 226 44.87 25.18 -52.57
N VAL A 227 43.65 25.73 -52.58
CA VAL A 227 43.22 26.70 -53.60
C VAL A 227 44.10 27.95 -53.56
N ALA A 228 44.43 28.47 -52.37
CA ALA A 228 45.32 29.62 -52.24
C ALA A 228 46.75 29.33 -52.72
N GLN A 229 47.27 28.12 -52.47
CA GLN A 229 48.58 27.70 -52.97
C GLN A 229 48.57 27.51 -54.49
N GLU A 230 47.53 26.90 -55.04
CA GLU A 230 47.38 26.67 -56.48
C GLU A 230 47.20 27.99 -57.23
N GLU A 231 46.38 28.93 -56.73
CA GLU A 231 46.28 30.28 -57.32
C GLU A 231 47.60 31.05 -57.24
N ALA A 232 48.36 30.91 -56.14
CA ALA A 232 49.67 31.54 -56.01
C ALA A 232 50.69 30.95 -57.00
N LEU A 233 50.64 29.64 -57.25
CA LEU A 233 51.44 28.96 -58.26
C LEU A 233 51.05 29.40 -59.67
N ARG A 234 49.75 29.39 -60.00
CA ARG A 234 49.25 29.87 -61.29
C ARG A 234 49.62 31.32 -61.56
N ARG A 235 49.54 32.21 -60.57
CA ARG A 235 49.98 33.60 -60.73
C ARG A 235 51.48 33.71 -61.01
N LYS A 236 52.31 32.90 -60.37
CA LYS A 236 53.75 32.86 -60.66
C LYS A 236 54.03 32.34 -62.07
N GLU A 237 53.38 31.27 -62.48
CA GLU A 237 53.51 30.73 -63.84
C GLU A 237 53.00 31.71 -64.90
N GLU A 238 51.88 32.40 -64.65
CA GLU A 238 51.36 33.45 -65.53
C GLU A 238 52.30 34.67 -65.58
N GLU A 239 52.89 35.09 -64.47
CA GLU A 239 53.90 36.16 -64.46
C GLU A 239 55.17 35.75 -65.21
N GLU A 240 55.66 34.52 -65.02
CA GLU A 240 56.80 33.99 -65.78
C GLU A 240 56.48 33.90 -67.28
N GLN A 241 55.28 33.43 -67.65
CA GLN A 241 54.84 33.41 -69.05
C GLN A 241 54.72 34.82 -69.63
N ARG A 242 54.21 35.80 -68.88
CA ARG A 242 54.15 37.20 -69.34
C ARG A 242 55.54 37.78 -69.52
N LEU A 243 56.49 37.49 -68.63
CA LEU A 243 57.88 37.92 -68.77
C LEU A 243 58.54 37.27 -69.99
N VAL A 244 58.29 35.98 -70.25
CA VAL A 244 58.78 35.28 -71.45
C VAL A 244 58.16 35.87 -72.71
N GLN A 245 56.85 36.12 -72.73
CA GLN A 245 56.18 36.75 -73.87
C GLN A 245 56.66 38.18 -74.11
N GLU A 246 56.85 38.98 -73.06
CA GLU A 246 57.38 40.34 -73.16
C GLU A 246 58.82 40.34 -73.71
N ALA A 247 59.65 39.39 -73.27
CA ALA A 247 61.00 39.20 -73.81
C ALA A 247 60.97 38.81 -75.30
N LEU A 248 60.06 37.91 -75.70
CA LEU A 248 59.87 37.50 -77.09
C LEU A 248 59.37 38.65 -77.98
N VAL A 249 58.47 39.49 -77.47
CA VAL A 249 57.97 40.68 -78.16
C VAL A 249 59.08 41.73 -78.30
N GLU A 250 59.90 41.94 -77.28
CA GLU A 250 61.08 42.82 -77.38
C GLU A 250 62.13 42.28 -78.35
N GLU A 251 62.33 40.97 -78.41
CA GLU A 251 63.20 40.34 -79.41
C GLU A 251 62.63 40.50 -80.83
N MET A 252 61.33 40.27 -81.02
CA MET A 252 60.66 40.56 -82.29
C MET A 252 60.73 42.03 -82.68
N LYS A 253 60.58 42.98 -81.76
CA LYS A 253 60.74 44.41 -82.05
C LYS A 253 62.17 44.74 -82.49
N LYS A 254 63.19 44.14 -81.85
CA LYS A 254 64.60 44.29 -82.26
C LYS A 254 64.84 43.71 -83.65
N GLU A 255 64.18 42.61 -83.99
CA GLU A 255 64.32 41.97 -85.31
C GLU A 255 63.56 42.73 -86.40
N VAL A 256 62.40 43.32 -86.09
CA VAL A 256 61.69 44.26 -86.99
C VAL A 256 62.51 45.54 -87.18
N GLN A 257 63.10 46.10 -86.12
CA GLN A 257 63.96 47.27 -86.21
C GLN A 257 65.21 46.99 -87.06
N LYS A 258 65.83 45.80 -86.95
CA LYS A 258 66.91 45.37 -87.86
C LYS A 258 66.45 45.22 -89.32
N ARG A 259 65.20 44.83 -89.56
CA ARG A 259 64.62 44.71 -90.91
C ARG A 259 64.22 46.07 -91.49
N GLU A 260 63.87 47.04 -90.65
CA GLU A 260 63.62 48.43 -91.08
C GLU A 260 64.91 49.23 -91.31
N ASP A 261 65.95 48.98 -90.51
CA ASP A 261 67.28 49.60 -90.69
C ASP A 261 68.11 48.95 -91.83
N ALA A 262 67.69 47.78 -92.33
CA ALA A 262 68.22 47.13 -93.53
C ALA A 262 67.33 47.41 -94.75
N GLY A 263 67.19 48.68 -95.11
CA GLY A 263 66.49 49.11 -96.30
C GLY A 263 67.14 48.64 -97.61
N LYS A 264 66.29 48.09 -98.49
CA LYS A 264 66.41 47.90 -99.95
C LYS A 264 67.44 46.89 -100.46
N THR A 265 66.96 45.78 -101.04
CA THR A 265 66.95 45.54 -102.50
C THR A 265 66.33 44.18 -102.83
N ASP A 266 65.58 44.18 -103.93
CA ASP A 266 65.34 43.10 -104.89
C ASP A 266 64.39 41.95 -104.57
N GLN A 267 63.72 41.59 -105.66
CA GLN A 267 62.68 40.59 -105.84
C GLN A 267 63.22 39.20 -105.51
N GLU A 268 62.47 38.41 -104.74
CA GLU A 268 62.31 36.98 -105.03
C GLU A 268 61.11 36.40 -104.28
N GLU A 269 60.37 35.64 -105.06
CA GLU A 269 59.18 34.85 -104.77
C GLU A 269 59.49 33.75 -103.75
N ILE A 270 58.77 33.71 -102.61
CA ILE A 270 58.72 32.52 -101.76
C ILE A 270 57.27 32.19 -101.41
N VAL A 271 56.83 31.14 -102.10
CA VAL A 271 55.70 30.25 -101.85
C VAL A 271 55.61 29.86 -100.37
N ILE A 272 54.46 30.10 -99.74
CA ILE A 272 54.03 29.36 -98.55
C ILE A 272 52.76 28.61 -98.92
N LYS A 273 52.87 27.28 -98.94
CA LYS A 273 51.74 26.36 -99.02
C LYS A 273 50.94 26.48 -97.72
N GLU A 274 49.69 26.92 -97.81
CA GLU A 274 48.70 26.68 -96.76
C GLU A 274 47.70 25.64 -97.27
N GLU A 275 47.89 24.42 -96.80
CA GLU A 275 46.92 23.33 -96.77
C GLU A 275 47.07 22.67 -95.38
N PRO A 276 46.02 22.13 -94.76
CA PRO A 276 44.86 22.85 -94.24
C PRO A 276 44.74 22.65 -92.71
N ILE A 277 44.35 23.70 -91.97
CA ILE A 277 44.11 23.64 -90.51
C ILE A 277 42.76 22.93 -90.15
N GLN A 278 42.08 22.32 -91.13
CA GLN A 278 40.75 21.74 -90.91
C GLN A 278 40.74 20.28 -90.39
N GLU A 279 41.87 19.57 -90.37
CA GLU A 279 41.91 18.16 -89.97
C GLU A 279 42.35 17.93 -88.50
N GLN A 280 42.84 18.96 -87.81
CA GLN A 280 43.17 18.86 -86.38
C GLN A 280 42.03 19.32 -85.45
N ALA A 281 41.05 20.07 -85.96
CA ALA A 281 39.89 20.48 -85.17
C ALA A 281 38.88 19.33 -84.96
N SER A 282 38.69 18.45 -85.96
CA SER A 282 37.76 17.31 -85.81
C SER A 282 38.31 16.22 -84.89
N ALA A 283 39.63 16.03 -84.84
CA ALA A 283 40.27 15.04 -83.97
C ALA A 283 40.18 15.41 -82.47
N ILE A 284 40.01 16.69 -82.13
CA ILE A 284 39.85 17.14 -80.74
C ILE A 284 38.40 17.01 -80.27
N GLU A 285 37.43 17.23 -81.16
CA GLU A 285 35.99 17.11 -80.83
C GLU A 285 35.54 15.65 -80.65
N GLU A 286 36.16 14.70 -81.37
CA GLU A 286 35.88 13.26 -81.23
C GLU A 286 36.54 12.64 -79.98
N ALA A 287 37.59 13.26 -79.44
CA ALA A 287 38.24 12.82 -78.20
C ALA A 287 37.47 13.25 -76.93
N LEU A 288 36.80 14.41 -76.96
CA LEU A 288 36.01 14.93 -75.84
C LEU A 288 34.73 14.13 -75.59
N THR A 289 34.06 13.65 -76.65
CA THR A 289 32.79 12.90 -76.53
C THR A 289 32.98 11.46 -76.03
N ASN A 290 34.15 10.85 -76.28
CA ASN A 290 34.45 9.49 -75.80
C ASN A 290 34.92 9.45 -74.34
N SER A 291 35.45 10.54 -73.80
CA SER A 291 35.85 10.66 -72.39
C SER A 291 34.64 10.80 -71.45
N GLU A 292 33.64 11.60 -71.84
CA GLU A 292 32.43 11.81 -71.02
C GLU A 292 31.52 10.57 -70.99
N ALA A 293 31.50 9.76 -72.06
CA ALA A 293 30.73 8.52 -72.12
C ALA A 293 31.31 7.39 -71.25
N ALA A 294 32.63 7.40 -70.97
CA ALA A 294 33.28 6.42 -70.11
C ALA A 294 32.99 6.68 -68.62
N ALA A 295 32.94 7.95 -68.20
CA ALA A 295 32.68 8.33 -66.80
C ALA A 295 31.24 7.99 -66.34
N ILE A 296 30.25 8.03 -67.23
CA ILE A 296 28.85 7.70 -66.89
C ILE A 296 28.63 6.18 -66.77
N LYS A 297 29.46 5.34 -67.41
CA LYS A 297 29.32 3.87 -67.33
C LYS A 297 29.88 3.25 -66.05
N GLU A 298 30.94 3.81 -65.46
CA GLU A 298 31.46 3.31 -64.17
C GLU A 298 30.59 3.70 -62.97
N SER A 299 29.83 4.80 -63.06
CA SER A 299 28.89 5.22 -62.01
C SER A 299 27.66 4.30 -61.88
N ILE A 300 27.25 3.60 -62.94
CA ILE A 300 26.04 2.76 -62.93
C ILE A 300 26.34 1.30 -62.54
N VAL A 301 27.60 0.85 -62.63
CA VAL A 301 27.99 -0.53 -62.34
C VAL A 301 28.28 -0.78 -60.85
N SER A 302 28.49 0.26 -60.04
CA SER A 302 28.74 0.12 -58.60
C SER A 302 27.48 0.11 -57.73
N GLU A 303 26.30 0.44 -58.26
CA GLU A 303 25.05 0.56 -57.49
C GLU A 303 24.10 -0.65 -57.62
N VAL A 304 24.49 -1.72 -58.33
CA VAL A 304 23.63 -2.90 -58.58
C VAL A 304 24.20 -4.22 -58.00
N ALA A 305 25.27 -4.18 -57.21
CA ALA A 305 25.95 -5.38 -56.73
C ALA A 305 26.10 -5.47 -55.20
N ILE A 306 25.01 -5.32 -54.43
CA ILE A 306 24.79 -6.05 -53.16
C ILE A 306 23.28 -6.32 -53.02
N ALA A 307 22.80 -7.41 -53.60
CA ALA A 307 21.56 -8.07 -53.22
C ALA A 307 21.74 -9.57 -53.43
N ASP A 308 21.34 -10.34 -52.41
CA ASP A 308 21.23 -11.79 -52.31
C ASP A 308 22.52 -12.64 -52.22
N GLU A 309 22.85 -13.06 -50.99
CA GLU A 309 23.11 -14.48 -50.71
C GLU A 309 22.78 -14.85 -49.23
N GLU A 310 22.06 -15.97 -49.08
CA GLU A 310 21.48 -16.56 -47.87
C GLU A 310 22.50 -16.95 -46.78
N GLN A 311 22.07 -17.02 -45.50
CA GLN A 311 22.01 -18.29 -44.73
C GLN A 311 21.48 -18.12 -43.30
N ALA A 312 20.59 -19.03 -42.91
CA ALA A 312 20.03 -19.23 -41.57
C ALA A 312 21.09 -19.69 -40.54
N PRO A 313 20.75 -19.66 -39.23
CA PRO A 313 20.52 -20.96 -38.60
C PRO A 313 19.33 -21.02 -37.63
N THR A 314 18.70 -22.18 -37.68
CA THR A 314 17.95 -22.92 -36.66
C THR A 314 18.00 -22.40 -35.22
N VAL A 315 16.83 -22.04 -34.65
CA VAL A 315 16.54 -22.23 -33.22
C VAL A 315 15.10 -22.76 -33.05
N THR A 316 15.06 -23.87 -32.35
CA THR A 316 13.92 -24.60 -31.79
C THR A 316 13.01 -23.77 -30.86
N ALA A 317 11.72 -24.09 -30.93
CA ALA A 317 10.77 -24.19 -29.81
C ALA A 317 9.69 -23.10 -29.64
N VAL A 318 8.51 -23.62 -29.28
CA VAL A 318 7.36 -23.00 -28.62
C VAL A 318 6.33 -22.31 -29.52
N SER A 319 5.54 -23.15 -30.20
CA SER A 319 4.16 -22.83 -30.58
C SER A 319 3.24 -23.07 -29.38
N VAL A 320 3.06 -22.08 -28.53
CA VAL A 320 2.01 -22.06 -27.50
C VAL A 320 1.47 -20.62 -27.39
N ASP A 321 0.18 -20.47 -27.64
CA ASP A 321 -0.71 -19.46 -27.04
C ASP A 321 -0.73 -18.00 -27.52
N GLU A 322 -0.72 -17.77 -28.84
CA GLU A 322 -1.15 -16.46 -29.38
C GLU A 322 -2.67 -16.24 -29.29
N GLN A 323 -3.45 -17.32 -29.11
CA GLN A 323 -4.91 -17.27 -28.93
C GLN A 323 -5.30 -16.99 -27.47
N SER A 324 -4.54 -17.51 -26.50
CA SER A 324 -4.76 -17.31 -25.05
C SER A 324 -4.54 -15.84 -24.66
N ASN A 325 -3.55 -15.18 -25.28
CA ASN A 325 -3.23 -13.79 -24.95
C ASN A 325 -4.35 -12.82 -25.41
N LYS A 326 -5.02 -13.11 -26.54
CA LYS A 326 -6.14 -12.29 -27.02
C LYS A 326 -7.41 -12.46 -26.19
N ASP A 327 -7.61 -13.64 -25.60
CA ASP A 327 -8.76 -13.88 -24.71
C ASP A 327 -8.53 -13.26 -23.32
N ALA A 328 -7.29 -13.22 -22.84
CA ALA A 328 -6.91 -12.48 -21.63
C ALA A 328 -7.09 -10.96 -21.80
N GLU A 329 -6.69 -10.40 -22.96
CA GLU A 329 -6.85 -8.98 -23.26
C GLU A 329 -8.33 -8.57 -23.35
N LYS A 330 -9.18 -9.42 -23.95
CA LYS A 330 -10.65 -9.21 -23.97
C LYS A 330 -11.27 -9.29 -22.58
N GLN A 331 -10.80 -10.18 -21.71
CA GLN A 331 -11.28 -10.25 -20.33
C GLN A 331 -10.88 -9.02 -19.50
N ALA A 332 -9.67 -8.51 -19.71
CA ALA A 332 -9.21 -7.28 -19.05
C ALA A 332 -10.07 -6.07 -19.44
N ILE A 333 -10.35 -5.90 -20.74
CA ILE A 333 -11.21 -4.81 -21.24
C ILE A 333 -12.63 -4.92 -20.67
N ALA A 334 -13.19 -6.15 -20.62
CA ALA A 334 -14.54 -6.37 -20.06
C ALA A 334 -14.61 -6.08 -18.55
N GLN A 335 -13.54 -6.36 -17.80
CA GLN A 335 -13.46 -6.02 -16.38
C GLN A 335 -13.39 -4.51 -16.16
N GLU A 336 -12.64 -3.80 -16.99
CA GLU A 336 -12.49 -2.35 -16.90
C GLU A 336 -13.81 -1.61 -17.22
N GLU A 337 -14.54 -2.06 -18.25
CA GLU A 337 -15.88 -1.55 -18.55
C GLU A 337 -16.89 -1.79 -17.42
N ALA A 338 -16.83 -2.94 -16.74
CA ALA A 338 -17.70 -3.26 -15.62
C ALA A 338 -17.43 -2.36 -14.40
N ILE A 339 -16.16 -2.07 -14.11
CA ILE A 339 -15.78 -1.14 -13.03
C ILE A 339 -16.28 0.27 -13.35
N LEU A 340 -16.13 0.72 -14.59
CA LEU A 340 -16.57 2.05 -15.01
C LEU A 340 -18.10 2.21 -14.97
N ALA A 341 -18.84 1.14 -15.25
CA ALA A 341 -20.29 1.10 -15.11
C ALA A 341 -20.72 1.19 -13.63
N ALA A 342 -20.08 0.43 -12.74
CA ALA A 342 -20.36 0.46 -11.31
C ALA A 342 -20.07 1.84 -10.69
N MET A 343 -18.99 2.51 -11.11
CA MET A 343 -18.68 3.88 -10.65
C MET A 343 -19.76 4.89 -11.07
N LYS A 344 -20.26 4.79 -12.31
CA LYS A 344 -21.36 5.66 -12.78
C LYS A 344 -22.67 5.40 -12.06
N GLU A 345 -22.93 4.17 -11.65
CA GLU A 345 -24.12 3.81 -10.89
C GLU A 345 -24.04 4.34 -9.46
N ALA A 346 -22.88 4.21 -8.80
CA ALA A 346 -22.62 4.81 -7.49
C ALA A 346 -22.73 6.34 -7.51
N GLU A 347 -22.20 7.01 -8.53
CA GLU A 347 -22.32 8.48 -8.69
C GLU A 347 -23.78 8.91 -8.89
N LYS A 348 -24.61 8.06 -9.51
CA LYS A 348 -26.04 8.32 -9.70
C LYS A 348 -26.84 8.13 -8.41
N GLU A 349 -26.46 7.19 -7.56
CA GLU A 349 -27.06 6.99 -6.23
C GLU A 349 -26.71 8.13 -5.26
N ASP A 350 -25.47 8.62 -5.30
CA ASP A 350 -25.04 9.80 -4.53
C ASP A 350 -25.78 11.08 -4.97
N MET A 351 -26.08 11.23 -6.27
CA MET A 351 -26.90 12.35 -6.77
C MET A 351 -28.39 12.26 -6.41
N GLN A 352 -28.91 11.07 -6.12
CA GLN A 352 -30.33 10.89 -5.72
C GLN A 352 -30.55 11.03 -4.21
N THR A 353 -29.47 11.02 -3.42
CA THR A 353 -29.52 11.13 -1.96
C THR A 353 -29.22 12.54 -1.43
N GLN A 354 -28.84 13.48 -2.30
CA GLN A 354 -28.82 14.93 -2.07
C GLN A 354 -30.14 15.57 -2.54
#